data_AF-A0A428U5A1-F1
#
_entry.id   AF-A0A428U5A1-F1
#
_cell.length_a   1.000
_cell.length_b   1.000
_cell.length_c   1.000
_cell.angle_alpha   90.00
_cell.angle_beta   90.00
_cell.angle_gamma   90.00
#
_symmetry.space_group_name_H-M   'P 1'
#
loop_
_entity.id
_entity.type
_entity.pdbx_description
1 polymer ?
#
loop_
_entity_poly.entity_id
_entity_poly.type
_entity_poly.pdbx_seq_one_letter_code
_entity_poly.pdbx_strand_id
1 'polypeptide(L)'
;MHSLSLRRLLTSVLSLCSVSSALPSQRRSNTTSSHVETYYSVDGATHAEKSKALKADGYRIVSLSSYGSPDNANYAAIWVQEEGPSFEIIHDADEATYNTWLQTWKSRGYVSTQVSATGPAESAVFAGVMENINVDNWFQSCELENPWAFSNTTGNVDVVVKGFRMFGTTEERRYCILGHENIGNEQMTIQYSTPSFTVDFASAFEAETTKRFWRPSRLFLSEDHIITPSFVDTSVGKWSHAVDLTKAELKEKIETESAKGLYPIDIQGGGSGSNERFTVVFAERTSPKPRQWNVRGEITGFEDNKAAEKELDSIMRRFMEKNGVRQAQFAVALEGKTIAERSYTWAEDDRAIVEPDDIFLLASVSKMFLHASIDWLVTNDMLNFSAPVYDLLGYKPADSRANDITVQHLLDHTAGYDRSMSGDPSFMFREIAQSLPTKGTKAATLRDVIEYMVAKPLDFTPGDYSAYSNYGPMLLSYVVTNITGVPYLDFLEKNILDGLNVKLYETAASKHTEDRIVQESKNTGQDPVHPQSAKLVPGPHGGDGGVKEECAGTFGMAASASSLAKFIGSHAAWGTGGRASGSRDGSLSGARAYVESRGTIDWALTLNTREYVSETEFDDLRWWYLGDFLYNFPIAG
;
A
#
# COMPACT_ATOMS: atom_id res chain seq x y z
N MET A 1 -58.27 49.87 36.36
CA MET A 1 -59.60 49.84 35.70
C MET A 1 -59.64 48.66 34.74
N HIS A 2 -60.79 48.01 34.66
CA HIS A 2 -61.19 46.78 33.96
C HIS A 2 -60.57 46.56 32.56
N SER A 3 -60.09 45.36 32.21
CA SER A 3 -60.74 44.05 31.94
C SER A 3 -61.33 43.91 30.52
N LEU A 4 -61.37 42.64 30.06
CA LEU A 4 -61.87 42.05 28.79
C LEU A 4 -60.73 41.79 27.76
N SER A 5 -60.18 40.58 27.55
CA SER A 5 -60.67 39.19 27.49
C SER A 5 -61.78 38.96 26.47
N LEU A 6 -61.53 38.18 25.39
CA LEU A 6 -61.74 36.71 25.34
C LEU A 6 -61.62 36.09 23.92
N ARG A 7 -61.16 34.82 23.88
CA ARG A 7 -61.30 33.71 22.87
C ARG A 7 -60.08 33.42 21.97
N ARG A 8 -59.30 32.33 22.22
CA ARG A 8 -59.51 30.86 22.01
C ARG A 8 -59.36 30.48 20.51
N LEU A 9 -58.61 29.47 20.02
CA LEU A 9 -58.21 28.15 20.54
C LEU A 9 -57.06 27.52 19.67
N LEU A 10 -56.36 26.54 20.24
CA LEU A 10 -55.65 25.38 19.63
C LEU A 10 -54.24 25.55 19.02
N THR A 11 -53.25 25.22 19.86
CA THR A 11 -51.89 24.75 19.57
C THR A 11 -51.88 23.26 19.22
N SER A 12 -51.28 22.90 18.08
CA SER A 12 -50.74 21.56 17.79
C SER A 12 -49.22 21.66 17.65
N VAL A 13 -48.50 21.00 18.56
CA VAL A 13 -47.05 20.89 18.57
C VAL A 13 -46.66 19.64 17.78
N LEU A 14 -45.94 19.83 16.67
CA LEU A 14 -45.20 18.78 15.98
C LEU A 14 -43.72 19.18 16.03
N SER A 15 -42.98 18.45 16.86
CA SER A 15 -41.54 18.60 17.04
C SER A 15 -40.83 17.94 15.86
N LEU A 16 -40.18 18.73 15.01
CA LEU A 16 -39.25 18.24 13.98
C LEU A 16 -37.89 18.01 14.64
N CYS A 17 -37.55 16.74 14.85
CA CYS A 17 -36.19 16.31 15.17
C CYS A 17 -35.31 16.47 13.91
N SER A 18 -34.36 17.38 13.95
CA SER A 18 -33.26 17.44 12.99
C SER A 18 -32.27 16.31 13.29
N VAL A 19 -32.24 15.30 12.41
CA VAL A 19 -31.20 14.26 12.40
C VAL A 19 -29.92 14.90 11.87
N SER A 20 -29.05 15.33 12.77
CA SER A 20 -27.65 15.59 12.44
C SER A 20 -26.90 14.27 12.53
N SER A 21 -26.58 13.67 11.39
CA SER A 21 -25.63 12.56 11.31
C SER A 21 -24.25 13.08 11.72
N ALA A 22 -23.90 12.90 12.99
CA ALA A 22 -22.57 13.14 13.51
C ALA A 22 -21.64 12.04 12.97
N LEU A 23 -20.69 12.43 12.12
CA LEU A 23 -19.50 11.63 11.82
C LEU A 23 -18.76 11.35 13.15
N PRO A 24 -18.34 10.11 13.44
CA PRO A 24 -17.61 9.82 14.67
C PRO A 24 -16.17 10.33 14.55
N SER A 25 -15.92 11.58 14.92
CA SER A 25 -14.57 12.03 15.23
C SER A 25 -14.24 11.63 16.66
N GLN A 26 -13.63 10.45 16.86
CA GLN A 26 -12.89 10.19 18.09
C GLN A 26 -11.72 11.18 18.14
N ARG A 27 -11.88 12.27 18.90
CA ARG A 27 -10.75 13.10 19.33
C ARG A 27 -9.87 12.25 20.25
N ARG A 28 -8.88 11.56 19.70
CA ARG A 28 -7.76 11.03 20.49
C ARG A 28 -6.92 12.21 20.96
N SER A 29 -6.76 12.32 22.28
CA SER A 29 -5.89 13.28 22.95
C SER A 29 -4.47 13.19 22.39
N ASN A 30 -3.85 14.35 22.16
CA ASN A 30 -2.51 14.48 21.59
C ASN A 30 -1.41 14.29 22.65
N THR A 31 -1.61 13.37 23.61
CA THR A 31 -0.74 13.18 24.77
C THR A 31 0.48 12.31 24.42
N THR A 32 1.67 12.91 24.51
CA THR A 32 2.93 12.19 24.72
C THR A 32 2.78 11.38 26.02
N SER A 33 2.84 10.06 25.93
CA SER A 33 2.43 9.15 27.01
C SER A 33 3.41 9.17 28.20
N SER A 34 3.21 10.08 29.17
CA SER A 34 4.02 10.17 30.40
C SER A 34 3.61 9.17 31.50
N HIS A 35 2.63 8.30 31.25
CA HIS A 35 2.07 7.37 32.23
C HIS A 35 1.93 5.97 31.61
N VAL A 36 3.07 5.30 31.41
CA VAL A 36 3.15 3.92 30.93
C VAL A 36 3.58 3.02 32.08
N GLU A 37 2.78 1.99 32.36
CA GLU A 37 3.08 0.95 33.34
C GLU A 37 3.35 -0.36 32.60
N THR A 38 4.41 -1.09 32.98
CA THR A 38 4.81 -2.32 32.31
C THR A 38 5.23 -3.37 33.34
N TYR A 39 4.77 -4.61 33.15
CA TYR A 39 5.22 -5.74 33.95
C TYR A 39 5.34 -7.00 33.08
N TYR A 40 6.17 -7.93 33.53
CA TYR A 40 6.51 -9.18 32.84
C TYR A 40 7.02 -10.23 33.83
N SER A 41 6.96 -11.50 33.46
CA SER A 41 7.28 -12.64 34.33
C SER A 41 6.45 -12.65 35.63
N VAL A 42 5.15 -12.37 35.53
CA VAL A 42 4.22 -12.46 36.65
C VAL A 42 3.21 -13.57 36.41
N ASP A 43 2.82 -14.28 37.46
CA ASP A 43 1.77 -15.31 37.37
C ASP A 43 0.38 -14.69 37.14
N GLY A 44 -0.60 -15.55 36.84
CA GLY A 44 -1.99 -15.15 36.60
C GLY A 44 -2.64 -14.42 37.77
N ALA A 45 -2.35 -14.82 39.01
CA ALA A 45 -2.87 -14.16 40.22
C ALA A 45 -2.35 -12.72 40.35
N THR A 46 -1.04 -12.52 40.18
CA THR A 46 -0.41 -11.21 40.19
C THR A 46 -0.88 -10.35 39.03
N HIS A 47 -1.05 -10.94 37.83
CA HIS A 47 -1.64 -10.26 36.68
C HIS A 47 -3.06 -9.75 36.99
N ALA A 48 -3.90 -10.56 37.61
CA ALA A 48 -5.27 -10.20 37.99
C ALA A 48 -5.29 -9.01 38.97
N GLU A 49 -4.47 -9.07 40.02
CA GLU A 49 -4.35 -8.01 41.03
C GLU A 49 -3.88 -6.68 40.40
N LYS A 50 -2.82 -6.73 39.59
CA LYS A 50 -2.30 -5.56 38.88
C LYS A 50 -3.31 -4.99 37.90
N SER A 51 -3.98 -5.83 37.12
CA SER A 51 -4.97 -5.41 36.12
C SER A 51 -6.15 -4.70 36.77
N LYS A 52 -6.62 -5.20 37.93
CA LYS A 52 -7.68 -4.57 38.71
C LYS A 52 -7.26 -3.20 39.25
N ALA A 53 -6.04 -3.09 39.79
CA ALA A 53 -5.52 -1.83 40.31
C ALA A 53 -5.35 -0.78 39.20
N LEU A 54 -4.67 -1.16 38.11
CA LEU A 54 -4.43 -0.26 36.97
C LEU A 54 -5.73 0.18 36.30
N LYS A 55 -6.70 -0.72 36.09
CA LYS A 55 -8.03 -0.37 35.58
C LYS A 55 -8.75 0.63 36.49
N ALA A 56 -8.62 0.49 37.82
CA ALA A 56 -9.21 1.42 38.79
C ALA A 56 -8.53 2.81 38.76
N ASP A 57 -7.24 2.86 38.44
CA ASP A 57 -6.45 4.09 38.31
C ASP A 57 -6.57 4.76 36.92
N GLY A 58 -7.48 4.26 36.07
CA GLY A 58 -7.76 4.82 34.75
C GLY A 58 -6.78 4.40 33.65
N TYR A 59 -5.97 3.36 33.90
CA TYR A 59 -5.12 2.78 32.86
C TYR A 59 -5.88 1.81 31.97
N ARG A 60 -5.40 1.69 30.74
CA ARG A 60 -5.88 0.77 29.71
C ARG A 60 -4.75 -0.13 29.26
N ILE A 61 -5.06 -1.40 29.02
CA ILE A 61 -4.07 -2.35 28.50
C ILE A 61 -3.90 -2.15 26.98
N VAL A 62 -2.66 -2.05 26.49
CA VAL A 62 -2.34 -1.87 25.05
C VAL A 62 -1.58 -3.06 24.44
N SER A 63 -0.97 -3.88 25.31
CA SER A 63 -0.34 -5.14 24.94
C SER A 63 -0.53 -6.15 26.08
N LEU A 64 -0.92 -7.37 25.73
CA LEU A 64 -1.17 -8.49 26.62
C LEU A 64 -0.55 -9.74 26.00
N SER A 65 0.31 -10.41 26.77
CA SER A 65 1.00 -11.62 26.37
C SER A 65 0.98 -12.63 27.52
N SER A 66 0.21 -13.71 27.39
CA SER A 66 0.34 -14.95 28.16
C SER A 66 1.36 -15.89 27.50
N TYR A 67 2.25 -16.51 28.27
CA TYR A 67 3.31 -17.41 27.79
C TYR A 67 3.74 -18.40 28.88
N GLY A 68 4.51 -19.42 28.55
CA GLY A 68 4.92 -20.52 29.43
C GLY A 68 3.97 -21.72 29.40
N SER A 69 4.10 -22.62 30.37
CA SER A 69 3.25 -23.82 30.48
C SER A 69 1.93 -23.54 31.21
N PRO A 70 0.85 -24.33 30.99
CA PRO A 70 -0.44 -24.11 31.66
C PRO A 70 -0.37 -24.01 33.18
N ASP A 71 0.41 -24.89 33.83
CA ASP A 71 0.59 -24.88 35.29
C ASP A 71 1.38 -23.67 35.83
N ASN A 72 1.99 -22.88 34.93
CA ASN A 72 2.85 -21.75 35.26
C ASN A 72 2.78 -20.67 34.16
N ALA A 73 1.56 -20.32 33.73
CA ALA A 73 1.35 -19.30 32.72
C ALA A 73 1.80 -17.94 33.29
N ASN A 74 2.77 -17.33 32.63
CA ASN A 74 3.26 -15.99 32.93
C ASN A 74 2.60 -14.97 32.02
N TYR A 75 2.58 -13.73 32.50
CA TYR A 75 2.02 -12.59 31.81
C TYR A 75 3.05 -11.47 31.64
N ALA A 76 3.04 -10.87 30.46
CA ALA A 76 3.67 -9.60 30.15
C ALA A 76 2.59 -8.65 29.62
N ALA A 77 2.56 -7.41 30.12
CA ALA A 77 1.57 -6.44 29.71
C ALA A 77 2.08 -5.01 29.79
N ILE A 78 1.54 -4.17 28.90
CA ILE A 78 1.74 -2.71 28.89
C ILE A 78 0.41 -2.03 29.11
N TRP A 79 0.42 -1.03 29.99
CA TRP A 79 -0.72 -0.24 30.38
C TRP A 79 -0.44 1.24 30.18
N VAL A 80 -1.42 1.99 29.70
CA VAL A 80 -1.31 3.42 29.40
C VAL A 80 -2.46 4.15 30.07
N GLN A 81 -2.16 5.26 30.75
CA GLN A 81 -3.20 6.12 31.32
C GLN A 81 -3.74 7.07 30.24
N GLU A 82 -4.85 6.67 29.62
CA GLU A 82 -5.53 7.46 28.59
C GLU A 82 -7.04 7.25 28.63
N GLU A 83 -7.81 8.27 28.22
CA GLU A 83 -9.25 8.13 28.05
C GLU A 83 -9.58 7.15 26.92
N GLY A 84 -10.64 6.34 27.10
CA GLY A 84 -11.06 5.40 26.08
C GLY A 84 -12.34 4.65 26.43
N PRO A 85 -12.81 3.77 25.52
CA PRO A 85 -14.05 3.02 25.67
C PRO A 85 -14.02 2.06 26.87
N SER A 86 -15.16 1.58 27.36
CA SER A 86 -15.14 0.53 28.37
C SER A 86 -14.49 -0.75 27.83
N PHE A 87 -13.75 -1.47 28.68
CA PHE A 87 -13.05 -2.69 28.28
C PHE A 87 -13.09 -3.76 29.37
N GLU A 88 -12.95 -5.01 28.96
CA GLU A 88 -13.00 -6.18 29.82
C GLU A 88 -11.86 -7.13 29.48
N ILE A 89 -11.35 -7.82 30.50
CA ILE A 89 -10.17 -8.69 30.40
C ILE A 89 -10.55 -10.08 30.92
N ILE A 90 -10.02 -11.10 30.27
CA ILE A 90 -9.99 -12.48 30.77
C ILE A 90 -8.56 -12.99 30.76
N HIS A 91 -8.23 -13.84 31.73
CA HIS A 91 -6.95 -14.54 31.86
C HIS A 91 -7.20 -15.91 32.48
N ASP A 92 -6.21 -16.80 32.39
CA ASP A 92 -6.22 -18.16 32.93
C ASP A 92 -7.47 -18.98 32.52
N ALA A 93 -7.97 -18.75 31.31
CA ALA A 93 -9.16 -19.42 30.79
C ALA A 93 -8.77 -20.63 29.94
N ASP A 94 -9.46 -21.75 30.12
CA ASP A 94 -9.48 -22.80 29.11
C ASP A 94 -10.29 -22.36 27.87
N GLU A 95 -10.24 -23.16 26.82
CA GLU A 95 -10.89 -22.84 25.54
C GLU A 95 -12.41 -22.61 25.71
N ALA A 96 -13.08 -23.49 26.47
CA ALA A 96 -14.53 -23.42 26.68
C ALA A 96 -14.95 -22.15 27.43
N THR A 97 -14.21 -21.79 28.47
CA THR A 97 -14.42 -20.58 29.27
C THR A 97 -14.15 -19.33 28.44
N TYR A 98 -13.05 -19.31 27.68
CA TYR A 98 -12.69 -18.20 26.81
C TYR A 98 -13.73 -17.97 25.70
N ASN A 99 -14.18 -19.03 25.03
CA ASN A 99 -15.22 -18.96 24.01
C ASN A 99 -16.55 -18.45 24.59
N THR A 100 -16.94 -18.90 25.79
CA THR A 100 -18.14 -18.41 26.48
C THR A 100 -18.04 -16.93 26.81
N TRP A 101 -16.89 -16.47 27.31
CA TRP A 101 -16.62 -15.07 27.61
C TRP A 101 -16.67 -14.20 26.33
N LEU A 102 -16.04 -14.65 25.25
CA LEU A 102 -16.02 -13.97 23.96
C LEU A 102 -17.44 -13.76 23.43
N GLN A 103 -18.27 -14.81 23.41
CA GLN A 103 -19.66 -14.72 22.96
C GLN A 103 -20.51 -13.82 23.86
N THR A 104 -20.28 -13.86 25.17
CA THR A 104 -20.98 -13.00 26.13
C THR A 104 -20.73 -11.53 25.84
N TRP A 105 -19.47 -11.12 25.68
CA TRP A 105 -19.14 -9.73 25.42
C TRP A 105 -19.48 -9.29 24.00
N LYS A 106 -19.34 -10.18 23.00
CA LYS A 106 -19.82 -9.93 21.63
C LYS A 106 -21.32 -9.60 21.61
N SER A 107 -22.14 -10.35 22.36
CA SER A 107 -23.59 -10.09 22.47
C SER A 107 -23.94 -8.74 23.11
N ARG A 108 -22.98 -8.12 23.81
CA ARG A 108 -23.11 -6.81 24.45
C ARG A 108 -22.51 -5.67 23.61
N GLY A 109 -22.10 -5.95 22.37
CA GLY A 109 -21.51 -4.97 21.47
C GLY A 109 -20.03 -4.70 21.70
N TYR A 110 -19.33 -5.53 22.48
CA TYR A 110 -17.88 -5.41 22.61
C TYR A 110 -17.17 -6.15 21.47
N VAL A 111 -15.98 -5.68 21.15
CA VAL A 111 -15.11 -6.13 20.06
C VAL A 111 -13.82 -6.67 20.67
N SER A 112 -13.35 -7.83 20.21
CA SER A 112 -12.06 -8.36 20.65
C SER A 112 -10.94 -7.49 20.12
N THR A 113 -10.04 -6.99 20.96
CA THR A 113 -8.92 -6.13 20.56
C THR A 113 -7.55 -6.77 20.81
N GLN A 114 -7.49 -7.76 21.70
CA GLN A 114 -6.27 -8.52 21.98
C GLN A 114 -6.61 -9.98 22.28
N VAL A 115 -5.78 -10.89 21.78
CA VAL A 115 -5.88 -12.33 22.05
C VAL A 115 -4.49 -12.87 22.37
N SER A 116 -4.41 -13.70 23.40
CA SER A 116 -3.22 -14.45 23.77
C SER A 116 -3.57 -15.88 24.15
N ALA A 117 -2.65 -16.82 23.90
CA ALA A 117 -2.77 -18.23 24.15
C ALA A 117 -1.37 -18.82 24.39
N THR A 118 -1.25 -19.77 25.32
CA THR A 118 -0.01 -20.48 25.61
C THR A 118 -0.26 -21.92 26.03
N GLY A 119 0.79 -22.75 26.05
CA GLY A 119 0.75 -24.15 26.45
C GLY A 119 0.41 -25.13 25.31
N PRO A 120 0.37 -26.45 25.61
CA PRO A 120 -0.03 -27.50 24.66
C PRO A 120 -1.47 -27.30 24.17
N ALA A 121 -1.78 -27.72 22.94
CA ALA A 121 -3.10 -27.52 22.33
C ALA A 121 -4.24 -28.09 23.19
N GLU A 122 -4.07 -29.29 23.75
CA GLU A 122 -5.08 -29.96 24.60
C GLU A 122 -5.34 -29.28 25.96
N SER A 123 -4.46 -28.36 26.39
CA SER A 123 -4.52 -27.70 27.70
C SER A 123 -4.15 -26.22 27.61
N ALA A 124 -4.45 -25.59 26.47
CA ALA A 124 -4.07 -24.22 26.21
C ALA A 124 -4.74 -23.24 27.18
N VAL A 125 -3.97 -22.23 27.60
CA VAL A 125 -4.42 -21.15 28.48
C VAL A 125 -4.59 -19.87 27.67
N PHE A 126 -5.81 -19.34 27.68
CA PHE A 126 -6.21 -18.17 26.93
C PHE A 126 -6.33 -16.93 27.81
N ALA A 127 -6.00 -15.79 27.20
CA ALA A 127 -6.23 -14.47 27.74
C ALA A 127 -6.67 -13.53 26.62
N GLY A 128 -7.42 -12.48 26.95
CA GLY A 128 -7.92 -11.56 25.93
C GLY A 128 -8.50 -10.28 26.49
N VAL A 129 -8.69 -9.32 25.59
CA VAL A 129 -9.25 -8.00 25.89
C VAL A 129 -10.38 -7.71 24.91
N MET A 130 -11.53 -7.29 25.45
CA MET A 130 -12.71 -6.87 24.70
C MET A 130 -12.97 -5.40 24.99
N GLU A 131 -13.20 -4.58 23.96
CA GLU A 131 -13.49 -3.15 24.09
C GLU A 131 -14.82 -2.76 23.44
N ASN A 132 -15.52 -1.79 24.01
CA ASN A 132 -16.74 -1.25 23.43
C ASN A 132 -16.40 -0.17 22.38
N ILE A 133 -15.96 -0.62 21.20
CA ILE A 133 -15.57 0.21 20.06
C ILE A 133 -16.48 -0.03 18.86
N ASN A 134 -16.50 0.94 17.93
CA ASN A 134 -17.30 0.87 16.71
C ASN A 134 -16.53 0.16 15.59
N VAL A 135 -16.57 -1.17 15.61
CA VAL A 135 -16.10 -2.04 14.52
C VAL A 135 -17.24 -2.99 14.20
N ASP A 136 -17.74 -2.94 12.96
CA ASP A 136 -18.94 -3.68 12.55
C ASP A 136 -18.60 -5.16 12.37
N ASN A 137 -17.48 -5.45 11.68
CA ASN A 137 -17.03 -6.81 11.42
C ASN A 137 -15.67 -7.08 12.06
N TRP A 138 -15.64 -8.06 12.97
CA TRP A 138 -14.41 -8.59 13.54
C TRP A 138 -14.46 -10.11 13.66
N PHE A 139 -13.30 -10.73 13.49
CA PHE A 139 -13.12 -12.17 13.37
C PHE A 139 -12.02 -12.62 14.33
N GLN A 140 -12.28 -13.70 15.05
CA GLN A 140 -11.27 -14.34 15.87
C GLN A 140 -11.43 -15.85 15.72
N SER A 141 -10.35 -16.53 15.36
CA SER A 141 -10.32 -17.98 15.25
C SER A 141 -9.05 -18.49 15.91
N CYS A 142 -9.23 -19.32 16.93
CA CYS A 142 -8.17 -20.07 17.60
C CYS A 142 -8.18 -21.53 17.14
N GLU A 143 -7.22 -22.33 17.64
CA GLU A 143 -7.06 -23.76 17.31
C GLU A 143 -6.85 -24.06 15.82
N LEU A 144 -6.40 -23.08 15.05
CA LEU A 144 -6.06 -23.29 13.64
C LEU A 144 -4.81 -24.16 13.55
N GLU A 145 -4.78 -25.17 12.68
CA GLU A 145 -3.57 -25.95 12.37
C GLU A 145 -2.65 -25.24 11.35
N ASN A 146 -3.21 -24.25 10.65
CA ASN A 146 -2.54 -23.47 9.63
C ASN A 146 -3.03 -22.01 9.72
N PRO A 147 -2.13 -21.01 9.85
CA PRO A 147 -2.54 -19.62 9.99
C PRO A 147 -3.30 -19.10 8.77
N TRP A 148 -3.03 -19.65 7.57
CA TRP A 148 -3.72 -19.28 6.33
C TRP A 148 -5.18 -19.73 6.32
N ALA A 149 -5.60 -20.67 7.17
CA ALA A 149 -7.00 -21.05 7.28
C ALA A 149 -7.88 -19.92 7.84
N PHE A 150 -7.29 -18.90 8.49
CA PHE A 150 -8.02 -17.74 8.99
C PHE A 150 -8.77 -16.99 7.88
N SER A 151 -8.22 -16.90 6.66
CA SER A 151 -8.88 -16.20 5.55
C SER A 151 -10.26 -16.80 5.23
N ASN A 152 -10.43 -18.11 5.40
CA ASN A 152 -11.71 -18.79 5.16
C ASN A 152 -12.80 -18.37 6.16
N THR A 153 -12.41 -17.82 7.32
CA THR A 153 -13.34 -17.39 8.37
C THR A 153 -13.91 -15.98 8.14
N THR A 154 -13.28 -15.20 7.25
CA THR A 154 -13.59 -13.79 7.03
C THR A 154 -14.71 -13.55 6.01
N GLY A 155 -15.09 -14.57 5.22
CA GLY A 155 -16.14 -14.43 4.21
C GLY A 155 -15.83 -13.38 3.12
N ASN A 156 -14.55 -13.23 2.74
CA ASN A 156 -14.02 -12.21 1.82
C ASN A 156 -14.00 -10.77 2.36
N VAL A 157 -14.27 -10.57 3.65
CA VAL A 157 -14.01 -9.28 4.29
C VAL A 157 -12.50 -9.08 4.39
N ASP A 158 -11.99 -7.98 3.84
CA ASP A 158 -10.59 -7.60 4.02
C ASP A 158 -10.36 -7.20 5.48
N VAL A 159 -9.29 -7.72 6.09
CA VAL A 159 -9.06 -7.60 7.53
C VAL A 159 -7.64 -7.15 7.85
N VAL A 160 -7.54 -6.28 8.85
CA VAL A 160 -6.30 -5.92 9.51
C VAL A 160 -6.13 -6.83 10.73
N VAL A 161 -5.08 -7.65 10.75
CA VAL A 161 -4.76 -8.50 11.90
C VAL A 161 -4.33 -7.61 13.08
N LYS A 162 -5.12 -7.69 14.16
CA LYS A 162 -4.87 -6.93 15.39
C LYS A 162 -4.18 -7.77 16.47
N GLY A 163 -4.34 -9.09 16.43
CA GLY A 163 -3.70 -10.02 17.36
C GLY A 163 -3.39 -11.36 16.71
N PHE A 164 -2.29 -11.97 17.14
CA PHE A 164 -1.85 -13.28 16.67
C PHE A 164 -1.15 -14.03 17.79
N ARG A 165 -1.35 -15.33 17.86
CA ARG A 165 -0.55 -16.25 18.66
C ARG A 165 -0.26 -17.53 17.93
N MET A 166 0.95 -18.04 18.16
CA MET A 166 1.39 -19.38 17.81
C MET A 166 1.72 -20.12 19.11
N PHE A 167 0.97 -21.17 19.40
CA PHE A 167 1.06 -21.94 20.65
C PHE A 167 1.00 -23.45 20.32
N GLY A 168 0.96 -24.30 21.36
CA GLY A 168 1.09 -25.74 21.21
C GLY A 168 2.55 -26.20 21.25
N THR A 169 2.77 -27.50 21.07
CA THR A 169 4.13 -28.05 20.97
C THR A 169 4.69 -27.87 19.56
N THR A 170 5.95 -28.24 19.34
CA THR A 170 6.56 -28.26 18.00
C THR A 170 5.86 -29.25 17.05
N GLU A 171 5.29 -30.33 17.58
CA GLU A 171 4.58 -31.37 16.84
C GLU A 171 3.09 -31.05 16.67
N GLU A 172 2.49 -30.37 17.65
CA GLU A 172 1.08 -30.01 17.66
C GLU A 172 0.89 -28.50 17.77
N ARG A 173 1.35 -27.81 16.73
CA ARG A 173 1.27 -26.36 16.64
C ARG A 173 -0.14 -25.88 16.33
N ARG A 174 -0.55 -24.79 16.98
CA ARG A 174 -1.82 -24.11 16.79
C ARG A 174 -1.65 -22.61 16.64
N TYR A 175 -2.61 -21.97 15.98
CA TYR A 175 -2.65 -20.54 15.77
C TYR A 175 -3.96 -19.95 16.26
N CYS A 176 -3.88 -18.77 16.88
CA CYS A 176 -5.04 -17.92 17.10
C CYS A 176 -4.83 -16.56 16.45
N ILE A 177 -5.78 -16.14 15.62
CA ILE A 177 -5.70 -14.90 14.85
C ILE A 177 -6.96 -14.07 15.10
N LEU A 178 -6.76 -12.79 15.35
CA LEU A 178 -7.78 -11.77 15.54
C LEU A 178 -7.61 -10.71 14.45
N GLY A 179 -8.67 -10.48 13.67
CA GLY A 179 -8.72 -9.45 12.63
C GLY A 179 -9.95 -8.56 12.77
N HIS A 180 -9.78 -7.27 12.47
CA HIS A 180 -10.88 -6.32 12.28
C HIS A 180 -11.03 -6.03 10.80
N GLU A 181 -12.22 -5.72 10.34
CA GLU A 181 -12.42 -5.18 9.00
C GLU A 181 -11.48 -4.01 8.70
N ASN A 182 -11.00 -3.97 7.47
CA ASN A 182 -10.05 -2.96 7.03
C ASN A 182 -10.73 -1.68 6.57
N ILE A 183 -11.12 -0.82 7.52
CA ILE A 183 -11.69 0.49 7.22
C ILE A 183 -10.58 1.47 6.87
N GLY A 184 -10.75 2.19 5.75
CA GLY A 184 -9.77 3.19 5.29
C GLY A 184 -8.51 2.58 4.68
N ASN A 185 -8.52 1.26 4.42
CA ASN A 185 -7.47 0.52 3.73
C ASN A 185 -6.09 0.71 4.39
N GLU A 186 -6.01 0.41 5.69
CA GLU A 186 -4.77 0.35 6.45
C GLU A 186 -3.80 -0.64 5.80
N GLN A 187 -2.56 -0.19 5.55
CA GLN A 187 -1.53 -1.06 4.99
C GLN A 187 -0.77 -1.77 6.10
N MET A 188 -0.75 -3.11 6.02
CA MET A 188 0.00 -3.96 6.92
C MET A 188 0.59 -5.18 6.22
N THR A 189 1.62 -5.77 6.84
CA THR A 189 2.13 -7.09 6.50
C THR A 189 2.27 -7.91 7.79
N ILE A 190 2.04 -9.22 7.70
CA ILE A 190 2.33 -10.18 8.77
C ILE A 190 2.93 -11.42 8.13
N GLN A 191 4.02 -11.91 8.70
CA GLN A 191 4.77 -13.03 8.14
C GLN A 191 4.64 -14.23 9.07
N TYR A 192 3.82 -15.21 8.65
CA TYR A 192 3.56 -16.40 9.45
C TYR A 192 4.62 -17.48 9.24
N SER A 193 5.07 -18.07 10.35
CA SER A 193 5.76 -19.36 10.31
C SER A 193 4.75 -20.51 10.31
N THR A 194 5.11 -21.62 9.67
CA THR A 194 4.37 -22.89 9.63
C THR A 194 5.30 -24.04 10.06
N PRO A 195 4.81 -25.27 10.27
CA PRO A 195 5.69 -26.41 10.53
C PRO A 195 6.69 -26.70 9.38
N SER A 196 6.42 -26.24 8.16
CA SER A 196 7.28 -26.44 6.99
C SER A 196 8.17 -25.24 6.65
N PHE A 197 7.98 -24.09 7.30
CA PHE A 197 8.69 -22.86 6.99
C PHE A 197 8.78 -21.95 8.22
N THR A 198 9.99 -21.50 8.56
CA THR A 198 10.20 -20.53 9.64
C THR A 198 10.66 -19.20 9.06
N VAL A 199 9.99 -18.12 9.47
CA VAL A 199 10.36 -16.76 9.10
C VAL A 199 11.68 -16.39 9.74
N ASP A 200 12.63 -15.91 8.94
CA ASP A 200 13.82 -15.22 9.46
C ASP A 200 13.47 -13.75 9.76
N PHE A 201 13.36 -13.42 11.04
CA PHE A 201 13.01 -12.08 11.49
C PHE A 201 14.01 -11.02 10.99
N ALA A 202 15.31 -11.31 10.94
CA ALA A 202 16.29 -10.32 10.53
C ALA A 202 16.10 -9.91 9.06
N SER A 203 15.93 -10.90 8.18
CA SER A 203 15.63 -10.68 6.76
C SER A 203 14.29 -9.99 6.57
N ALA A 204 13.24 -10.40 7.31
CA ALA A 204 11.92 -9.78 7.27
C ALA A 204 11.98 -8.30 7.69
N PHE A 205 12.66 -8.01 8.80
CA PHE A 205 12.83 -6.66 9.31
C PHE A 205 13.58 -5.77 8.34
N GLU A 206 14.70 -6.24 7.77
CA GLU A 206 15.45 -5.49 6.76
C GLU A 206 14.57 -5.18 5.54
N ALA A 207 13.87 -6.18 4.99
CA ALA A 207 13.00 -6.02 3.84
C ALA A 207 11.90 -4.96 4.10
N GLU A 208 11.19 -5.11 5.21
CA GLU A 208 10.00 -4.32 5.51
C GLU A 208 10.36 -2.86 5.85
N THR A 209 11.49 -2.63 6.54
CA THR A 209 11.91 -1.29 6.97
C THR A 209 12.65 -0.49 5.90
N THR A 210 12.98 -1.10 4.75
CA THR A 210 13.43 -0.35 3.57
C THR A 210 12.29 0.40 2.88
N LYS A 211 11.02 0.03 3.15
CA LYS A 211 9.87 0.83 2.74
C LYS A 211 9.80 2.06 3.64
N ARG A 212 9.87 3.25 3.05
CA ARG A 212 9.81 4.51 3.80
C ARG A 212 8.50 4.57 4.61
N PHE A 213 8.61 4.95 5.88
CA PHE A 213 7.52 5.03 6.89
C PHE A 213 6.99 3.70 7.47
N TRP A 214 7.46 2.56 6.97
CA TRP A 214 7.10 1.26 7.56
C TRP A 214 7.89 1.00 8.85
N ARG A 215 7.23 0.33 9.80
CA ARG A 215 7.81 -0.04 11.09
C ARG A 215 7.18 -1.32 11.63
N PRO A 216 7.86 -2.05 12.53
CA PRO A 216 7.20 -3.09 13.31
C PRO A 216 6.10 -2.46 14.19
N SER A 217 4.96 -3.13 14.26
CA SER A 217 3.87 -2.81 15.18
C SER A 217 3.75 -3.83 16.31
N ARG A 218 3.96 -5.12 15.98
CA ARG A 218 3.85 -6.25 16.90
C ARG A 218 4.92 -7.28 16.56
N LEU A 219 5.51 -7.91 17.57
CA LEU A 219 6.50 -8.96 17.41
C LEU A 219 6.08 -10.20 18.21
N PHE A 220 5.03 -10.87 17.76
CA PHE A 220 4.44 -12.02 18.46
C PHE A 220 5.49 -13.13 18.65
N LEU A 221 5.64 -13.61 19.89
CA LEU A 221 6.65 -14.61 20.26
C LEU A 221 5.96 -15.91 20.67
N SER A 222 6.46 -17.05 20.18
CA SER A 222 6.02 -18.39 20.62
C SER A 222 6.91 -18.94 21.74
N GLU A 223 6.46 -20.05 22.34
CA GLU A 223 7.20 -20.75 23.40
C GLU A 223 8.58 -21.27 22.97
N ASP A 224 8.75 -21.60 21.69
CA ASP A 224 10.02 -22.00 21.07
C ASP A 224 10.75 -20.82 20.39
N HIS A 225 10.39 -19.59 20.76
CA HIS A 225 11.04 -18.33 20.38
C HIS A 225 10.99 -17.97 18.89
N ILE A 226 10.02 -18.51 18.16
CA ILE A 226 9.76 -18.07 16.80
C ILE A 226 8.99 -16.76 16.85
N ILE A 227 9.46 -15.79 16.06
CA ILE A 227 8.86 -14.46 15.95
C ILE A 227 7.95 -14.44 14.73
N THR A 228 6.69 -14.06 14.92
CA THR A 228 5.78 -13.67 13.85
C THR A 228 5.69 -12.14 13.85
N PRO A 229 6.43 -11.45 12.97
CA PRO A 229 6.44 -10.00 12.94
C PRO A 229 5.25 -9.45 12.15
N SER A 230 4.72 -8.31 12.61
CA SER A 230 3.73 -7.50 11.90
C SER A 230 4.27 -6.09 11.69
N PHE A 231 4.20 -5.60 10.45
CA PHE A 231 4.61 -4.26 10.07
C PHE A 231 3.43 -3.45 9.55
N VAL A 232 3.48 -2.14 9.79
CA VAL A 232 2.42 -1.20 9.39
C VAL A 232 3.05 0.06 8.79
N ASP A 233 2.32 0.67 7.87
CA ASP A 233 2.64 1.98 7.34
C ASP A 233 1.95 3.08 8.15
N THR A 234 2.45 3.33 9.36
CA THR A 234 1.93 4.38 10.24
C THR A 234 3.04 5.08 10.99
N SER A 235 2.87 6.38 11.22
CA SER A 235 3.89 7.20 11.88
C SER A 235 3.63 7.31 13.38
N VAL A 236 4.61 6.91 14.18
CA VAL A 236 4.61 7.05 15.65
C VAL A 236 5.76 7.92 16.16
N GLY A 237 6.36 8.71 15.25
CA GLY A 237 7.61 9.39 15.52
C GLY A 237 8.78 8.41 15.51
N LYS A 238 9.76 8.62 16.38
CA LYS A 238 10.86 7.66 16.54
C LYS A 238 10.34 6.35 17.14
N TRP A 239 10.96 5.25 16.75
CA TRP A 239 10.68 3.92 17.27
C TRP A 239 11.97 3.11 17.34
N SER A 240 11.96 2.09 18.19
CA SER A 240 13.02 1.07 18.26
C SER A 240 12.41 -0.29 18.62
N HIS A 241 13.19 -1.36 18.52
CA HIS A 241 12.75 -2.68 18.90
C HIS A 241 13.91 -3.47 19.53
N ALA A 242 13.58 -4.59 20.17
CA ALA A 242 14.54 -5.59 20.57
C ALA A 242 13.87 -6.97 20.68
N VAL A 243 14.66 -8.02 20.49
CA VAL A 243 14.24 -9.43 20.46
C VAL A 243 15.25 -10.28 21.22
N ASP A 244 14.86 -11.50 21.58
CA ASP A 244 15.69 -12.47 22.32
C ASP A 244 16.25 -11.91 23.64
N LEU A 245 15.45 -11.10 24.35
CA LEU A 245 15.87 -10.50 25.62
C LEU A 245 15.60 -11.44 26.79
N THR A 246 16.56 -11.57 27.69
CA THR A 246 16.30 -12.07 29.05
C THR A 246 15.52 -11.04 29.87
N LYS A 247 14.99 -11.46 31.03
CA LYS A 247 14.30 -10.57 31.98
C LYS A 247 15.15 -9.34 32.40
N ALA A 248 16.45 -9.54 32.59
CA ALA A 248 17.36 -8.47 33.00
C ALA A 248 17.64 -7.49 31.86
N GLU A 249 17.89 -8.01 30.66
CA GLU A 249 18.13 -7.18 29.47
C GLU A 249 16.88 -6.41 29.05
N LEU A 250 15.68 -7.00 29.18
CA LEU A 250 14.42 -6.29 28.96
C LEU A 250 14.28 -5.09 29.90
N LYS A 251 14.61 -5.26 31.18
CA LYS A 251 14.57 -4.17 32.16
C LYS A 251 15.49 -3.01 31.72
N GLU A 252 16.75 -3.32 31.45
CA GLU A 252 17.75 -2.35 31.01
C GLU A 252 17.35 -1.66 29.71
N LYS A 253 16.78 -2.42 28.77
CA LYS A 253 16.30 -1.89 27.49
C LYS A 253 15.14 -0.91 27.69
N ILE A 254 14.16 -1.24 28.54
CA ILE A 254 13.06 -0.34 28.87
C ILE A 254 13.59 0.96 29.49
N GLU A 255 14.49 0.88 30.47
CA GLU A 255 15.10 2.05 31.11
C GLU A 255 15.86 2.93 30.08
N THR A 256 16.65 2.28 29.21
CA THR A 256 17.48 2.96 28.20
C THR A 256 16.64 3.65 27.12
N GLU A 257 15.58 3.01 26.62
CA GLU A 257 14.72 3.60 25.59
C GLU A 257 13.79 4.67 26.20
N SER A 258 13.32 4.48 27.44
CA SER A 258 12.53 5.48 28.17
C SER A 258 13.32 6.78 28.38
N ALA A 259 14.63 6.69 28.65
CA ALA A 259 15.52 7.85 28.75
C ALA A 259 15.64 8.64 27.42
N LYS A 260 15.27 8.04 26.28
CA LYS A 260 15.20 8.69 24.96
C LYS A 260 13.79 9.19 24.62
N GLY A 261 12.83 9.05 25.54
CA GLY A 261 11.42 9.39 25.31
C GLY A 261 10.65 8.34 24.51
N LEU A 262 11.14 7.11 24.44
CA LEU A 262 10.45 6.00 23.77
C LEU A 262 9.86 5.05 24.82
N TYR A 263 8.58 4.72 24.66
CA TYR A 263 7.85 3.85 25.58
C TYR A 263 7.51 2.52 24.91
N PRO A 264 7.47 1.41 25.68
CA PRO A 264 6.96 0.15 25.16
C PRO A 264 5.55 0.31 24.58
N ILE A 265 5.31 -0.21 23.38
CA ILE A 265 3.99 -0.27 22.72
C ILE A 265 3.54 -1.70 22.43
N ASP A 266 4.47 -2.65 22.42
CA ASP A 266 4.21 -4.08 22.36
C ASP A 266 5.27 -4.83 23.17
N ILE A 267 4.85 -5.82 23.96
CA ILE A 267 5.74 -6.73 24.69
C ILE A 267 5.19 -8.15 24.55
N GLN A 268 6.05 -9.10 24.17
CA GLN A 268 5.67 -10.49 24.05
C GLN A 268 6.69 -11.36 24.78
N GLY A 269 6.21 -12.31 25.57
CA GLY A 269 7.02 -13.34 26.22
C GLY A 269 6.84 -14.68 25.52
N GLY A 270 7.83 -15.56 25.69
CA GLY A 270 7.84 -16.94 25.24
C GLY A 270 8.84 -17.76 26.06
N GLY A 271 8.55 -19.04 26.26
CA GLY A 271 9.39 -19.95 27.02
C GLY A 271 9.11 -19.90 28.52
N SER A 272 9.85 -20.69 29.29
CA SER A 272 9.68 -20.80 30.74
C SER A 272 11.00 -20.92 31.49
N GLY A 273 11.01 -20.53 32.77
CA GLY A 273 12.20 -20.59 33.61
C GLY A 273 13.38 -19.81 33.02
N SER A 274 14.56 -20.43 32.92
CA SER A 274 15.75 -19.80 32.31
C SER A 274 15.66 -19.61 30.80
N ASN A 275 14.72 -20.30 30.14
CA ASN A 275 14.51 -20.17 28.70
C ASN A 275 13.57 -19.02 28.36
N GLU A 276 12.96 -18.35 29.33
CA GLU A 276 12.10 -17.19 29.10
C GLU A 276 12.81 -16.11 28.25
N ARG A 277 12.18 -15.68 27.16
CA ARG A 277 12.64 -14.61 26.27
C ARG A 277 11.53 -13.62 25.97
N PHE A 278 11.95 -12.40 25.61
CA PHE A 278 11.05 -11.31 25.28
C PHE A 278 11.37 -10.65 23.95
N THR A 279 10.32 -10.20 23.27
CA THR A 279 10.37 -9.16 22.25
C THR A 279 9.69 -7.90 22.79
N VAL A 280 10.14 -6.75 22.30
CA VAL A 280 9.56 -5.45 22.66
C VAL A 280 9.69 -4.46 21.50
N VAL A 281 8.64 -3.67 21.28
CA VAL A 281 8.63 -2.54 20.36
C VAL A 281 8.44 -1.26 21.17
N PHE A 282 9.22 -0.23 20.88
CA PHE A 282 9.16 1.08 21.52
C PHE A 282 8.79 2.17 20.52
N ALA A 283 8.08 3.20 20.97
CA ALA A 283 7.80 4.40 20.17
C ALA A 283 7.62 5.65 21.03
N GLU A 284 7.70 6.85 20.42
CA GLU A 284 7.39 8.13 21.10
C GLU A 284 5.92 8.20 21.56
N ARG A 285 5.04 7.37 20.97
CA ARG A 285 3.62 7.28 21.29
C ARG A 285 3.01 5.92 20.96
N THR A 286 1.95 5.57 21.68
CA THR A 286 1.23 4.29 21.57
C THR A 286 0.21 4.25 20.43
N SER A 287 -0.31 5.42 20.03
CA SER A 287 -1.21 5.59 18.88
C SER A 287 -0.50 6.27 17.70
N PRO A 288 -0.77 5.84 16.45
CA PRO A 288 -0.33 6.55 15.26
C PRO A 288 -0.69 8.04 15.26
N LYS A 289 0.15 8.86 14.61
CA LYS A 289 -0.17 10.25 14.29
C LYS A 289 -1.42 10.29 13.40
N PRO A 290 -2.33 11.25 13.62
CA PRO A 290 -3.47 11.43 12.74
C PRO A 290 -3.01 11.92 11.37
N ARG A 291 -3.72 11.51 10.32
CA ARG A 291 -3.57 12.08 8.98
C ARG A 291 -4.21 13.47 8.93
N GLN A 292 -3.67 14.33 8.09
CA GLN A 292 -4.13 15.69 7.84
C GLN A 292 -4.50 15.86 6.38
N TRP A 293 -5.64 16.51 6.12
CA TRP A 293 -6.08 16.85 4.77
C TRP A 293 -5.50 18.21 4.34
N ASN A 294 -4.68 18.20 3.29
CA ASN A 294 -4.12 19.41 2.68
C ASN A 294 -4.41 19.43 1.18
N VAL A 295 -4.64 20.63 0.63
CA VAL A 295 -4.86 20.84 -0.80
C VAL A 295 -4.01 22.01 -1.30
N ARG A 296 -3.46 21.88 -2.51
CA ARG A 296 -2.67 22.88 -3.23
C ARG A 296 -3.15 23.00 -4.68
N GLY A 297 -2.72 24.07 -5.36
CA GLY A 297 -3.08 24.38 -6.74
C GLY A 297 -4.38 25.19 -6.87
N GLU A 298 -4.76 25.53 -8.09
CA GLU A 298 -5.84 26.45 -8.41
C GLU A 298 -6.76 25.92 -9.52
N ILE A 299 -8.02 26.38 -9.52
CA ILE A 299 -8.98 26.15 -10.59
C ILE A 299 -9.36 27.51 -11.19
N THR A 300 -9.14 27.69 -12.49
CA THR A 300 -9.28 29.00 -13.14
C THR A 300 -10.14 29.02 -14.41
N GLY A 301 -10.33 27.88 -15.09
CA GLY A 301 -11.02 27.87 -16.40
C GLY A 301 -12.45 27.33 -16.42
N PHE A 302 -13.15 27.19 -15.31
CA PHE A 302 -14.58 26.84 -15.29
C PHE A 302 -15.46 28.08 -15.13
N GLU A 303 -16.70 28.04 -15.64
CA GLU A 303 -17.68 29.14 -15.49
C GLU A 303 -17.93 29.48 -14.02
N ASP A 304 -17.96 28.47 -13.13
CA ASP A 304 -18.01 28.62 -11.68
C ASP A 304 -16.84 27.86 -11.03
N ASN A 305 -15.65 28.48 -11.04
CA ASN A 305 -14.43 27.94 -10.44
C ASN A 305 -14.61 27.54 -8.96
N LYS A 306 -15.40 28.31 -8.19
CA LYS A 306 -15.58 28.06 -6.76
C LYS A 306 -16.42 26.81 -6.51
N ALA A 307 -17.48 26.62 -7.28
CA ALA A 307 -18.30 25.42 -7.19
C ALA A 307 -17.52 24.19 -7.70
N ALA A 308 -16.75 24.34 -8.79
CA ALA A 308 -15.91 23.28 -9.32
C ALA A 308 -14.84 22.81 -8.31
N GLU A 309 -14.15 23.75 -7.66
CA GLU A 309 -13.16 23.45 -6.60
C GLU A 309 -13.78 22.65 -5.47
N LYS A 310 -14.94 23.09 -4.97
CA LYS A 310 -15.62 22.43 -3.86
C LYS A 310 -16.03 20.99 -4.21
N GLU A 311 -16.53 20.75 -5.41
CA GLU A 311 -16.95 19.41 -5.84
C GLU A 311 -15.76 18.48 -6.03
N LEU A 312 -14.72 18.94 -6.73
CA LEU A 312 -13.52 18.13 -6.97
C LEU A 312 -12.80 17.77 -5.67
N ASP A 313 -12.65 18.73 -4.75
CA ASP A 313 -12.06 18.49 -3.42
C ASP A 313 -12.87 17.44 -2.63
N SER A 314 -14.21 17.46 -2.75
CA SER A 314 -15.12 16.51 -2.10
C SER A 314 -14.99 15.11 -2.69
N ILE A 315 -14.92 14.98 -4.02
CA ILE A 315 -14.69 13.72 -4.73
C ILE A 315 -13.36 13.10 -4.29
N MET A 316 -12.28 13.88 -4.37
CA MET A 316 -10.94 13.39 -4.08
C MET A 316 -10.76 13.05 -2.60
N ARG A 317 -11.30 13.85 -1.68
CA ARG A 317 -11.27 13.53 -0.25
C ARG A 317 -11.96 12.20 0.05
N ARG A 318 -13.18 12.01 -0.46
CA ARG A 318 -13.94 10.78 -0.22
C ARG A 318 -13.19 9.56 -0.73
N PHE A 319 -12.62 9.64 -1.93
CA PHE A 319 -11.84 8.55 -2.50
C PHE A 319 -10.59 8.25 -1.67
N MET A 320 -9.79 9.29 -1.35
CA MET A 320 -8.52 9.13 -0.65
C MET A 320 -8.69 8.64 0.79
N GLU A 321 -9.67 9.15 1.53
CA GLU A 321 -9.96 8.72 2.91
C GLU A 321 -10.43 7.27 2.95
N LYS A 322 -11.34 6.88 2.05
CA LYS A 322 -11.87 5.52 1.97
C LYS A 322 -10.80 4.50 1.56
N ASN A 323 -9.93 4.88 0.63
CA ASN A 323 -8.97 3.99 0.00
C ASN A 323 -7.56 4.11 0.57
N GLY A 324 -7.35 4.92 1.61
CA GLY A 324 -6.03 5.07 2.24
C GLY A 324 -4.97 5.70 1.35
N VAL A 325 -5.36 6.37 0.25
CA VAL A 325 -4.42 7.02 -0.68
C VAL A 325 -3.92 8.31 -0.06
N ARG A 326 -2.59 8.47 0.06
CA ARG A 326 -2.00 9.58 0.78
C ARG A 326 -1.66 10.79 -0.08
N GLN A 327 -1.25 10.60 -1.34
CA GLN A 327 -0.82 11.69 -2.21
C GLN A 327 -1.41 11.50 -3.61
N ALA A 328 -2.01 12.57 -4.15
CA ALA A 328 -2.63 12.55 -5.47
C ALA A 328 -2.56 13.91 -6.17
N GLN A 329 -2.64 13.92 -7.49
CA GLN A 329 -2.83 15.13 -8.30
C GLN A 329 -3.91 14.92 -9.36
N PHE A 330 -4.67 15.97 -9.65
CA PHE A 330 -5.60 16.04 -10.78
C PHE A 330 -5.34 17.33 -11.56
N ALA A 331 -5.28 17.24 -12.88
CA ALA A 331 -5.09 18.41 -13.73
C ALA A 331 -5.99 18.36 -14.97
N VAL A 332 -6.40 19.54 -15.44
CA VAL A 332 -7.19 19.74 -16.66
C VAL A 332 -6.51 20.80 -17.50
N ALA A 333 -6.34 20.52 -18.79
CA ALA A 333 -5.89 21.43 -19.81
C ALA A 333 -6.93 21.60 -20.91
N LEU A 334 -6.93 22.78 -21.51
CA LEU A 334 -7.71 23.17 -22.67
C LEU A 334 -6.75 23.73 -23.70
N GLU A 335 -6.68 23.12 -24.88
CA GLU A 335 -5.79 23.55 -25.97
C GLU A 335 -4.33 23.74 -25.51
N GLY A 336 -3.82 22.78 -24.72
CA GLY A 336 -2.44 22.80 -24.20
C GLY A 336 -2.18 23.75 -23.01
N LYS A 337 -3.20 24.48 -22.53
CA LYS A 337 -3.09 25.36 -21.36
C LYS A 337 -3.81 24.75 -20.16
N THR A 338 -3.13 24.64 -19.03
CA THR A 338 -3.76 24.15 -17.80
C THR A 338 -4.78 25.15 -17.28
N ILE A 339 -5.98 24.67 -17.01
CA ILE A 339 -7.10 25.44 -16.46
C ILE A 339 -7.50 25.00 -15.05
N ALA A 340 -7.01 23.85 -14.60
CA ALA A 340 -7.13 23.39 -13.23
C ALA A 340 -5.92 22.52 -12.85
N GLU A 341 -5.35 22.78 -11.68
CA GLU A 341 -4.32 21.96 -11.05
C GLU A 341 -4.70 21.80 -9.59
N ARG A 342 -4.92 20.57 -9.14
CA ARG A 342 -5.22 20.29 -7.74
C ARG A 342 -4.39 19.13 -7.22
N SER A 343 -3.71 19.39 -6.11
CA SER A 343 -2.84 18.42 -5.44
C SER A 343 -3.38 18.16 -4.04
N TYR A 344 -3.47 16.89 -3.67
CA TYR A 344 -4.12 16.44 -2.46
C TYR A 344 -3.15 15.64 -1.60
N THR A 345 -3.23 15.86 -0.28
CA THR A 345 -2.47 15.09 0.71
C THR A 345 -3.38 14.69 1.85
N TRP A 346 -3.52 13.39 2.08
CA TRP A 346 -4.20 12.77 3.20
C TRP A 346 -3.19 11.92 3.98
N ALA A 347 -2.35 12.58 4.77
CA ALA A 347 -1.15 11.95 5.30
C ALA A 347 -0.77 12.47 6.69
N GLU A 348 0.02 11.68 7.42
CA GLU A 348 0.70 12.10 8.63
C GLU A 348 1.65 13.28 8.36
N ASP A 349 1.98 14.04 9.40
CA ASP A 349 2.75 15.31 9.30
C ASP A 349 4.23 15.14 8.88
N ASP A 350 4.70 13.90 8.70
CA ASP A 350 6.05 13.55 8.25
C ASP A 350 6.16 13.29 6.75
N ARG A 351 5.05 13.44 6.01
CA ARG A 351 4.99 13.39 4.56
C ARG A 351 4.88 14.79 3.98
N ALA A 352 5.45 14.99 2.79
CA ALA A 352 5.35 16.27 2.10
C ALA A 352 3.91 16.53 1.66
N ILE A 353 3.46 17.78 1.82
CA ILE A 353 2.26 18.28 1.15
C ILE A 353 2.58 18.35 -0.33
N VAL A 354 1.78 17.69 -1.16
CA VAL A 354 1.93 17.62 -2.62
C VAL A 354 1.73 19.00 -3.25
N GLU A 355 2.66 19.42 -4.10
CA GLU A 355 2.55 20.60 -4.95
C GLU A 355 2.17 20.18 -6.39
N PRO A 356 1.59 21.07 -7.23
CA PRO A 356 1.16 20.74 -8.60
C PRO A 356 2.25 20.23 -9.56
N ASP A 357 3.51 20.56 -9.30
CA ASP A 357 4.67 20.20 -10.11
C ASP A 357 5.45 18.99 -9.57
N ASP A 358 5.06 18.46 -8.40
CA ASP A 358 5.58 17.20 -7.89
C ASP A 358 5.30 16.05 -8.88
N ILE A 359 6.22 15.10 -8.97
CA ILE A 359 6.19 14.04 -9.99
C ILE A 359 5.82 12.68 -9.38
N PHE A 360 5.08 11.89 -10.16
CA PHE A 360 4.61 10.57 -9.80
C PHE A 360 5.07 9.56 -10.84
N LEU A 361 5.40 8.34 -10.42
CA LEU A 361 5.62 7.22 -11.33
C LEU A 361 4.35 6.97 -12.15
N LEU A 362 4.50 6.85 -13.47
CA LEU A 362 3.36 6.88 -14.40
C LEU A 362 2.84 5.51 -14.80
N ALA A 363 3.61 4.46 -14.49
CA ALA A 363 3.35 3.13 -15.00
C ALA A 363 3.08 3.18 -16.52
N SER A 364 2.10 2.41 -17.02
CA SER A 364 1.83 2.29 -18.46
C SER A 364 1.40 3.57 -19.19
N VAL A 365 1.10 4.67 -18.49
CA VAL A 365 0.96 5.99 -19.13
C VAL A 365 2.26 6.41 -19.84
N SER A 366 3.42 5.92 -19.40
CA SER A 366 4.73 6.13 -20.04
C SER A 366 4.74 5.82 -21.55
N LYS A 367 3.91 4.89 -22.02
CA LYS A 367 3.86 4.46 -23.42
C LYS A 367 3.43 5.58 -24.38
N MET A 368 2.70 6.60 -23.91
CA MET A 368 2.31 7.71 -24.80
C MET A 368 3.53 8.50 -25.31
N PHE A 369 4.57 8.65 -24.49
CA PHE A 369 5.84 9.29 -24.91
C PHE A 369 6.57 8.45 -25.96
N LEU A 370 6.55 7.12 -25.80
CA LEU A 370 7.11 6.21 -26.79
C LEU A 370 6.33 6.26 -28.11
N HIS A 371 5.00 6.25 -28.03
CA HIS A 371 4.15 6.33 -29.21
C HIS A 371 4.38 7.64 -29.98
N ALA A 372 4.51 8.78 -29.27
CA ALA A 372 4.91 10.05 -29.87
C ALA A 372 6.31 10.00 -30.51
N SER A 373 7.25 9.25 -29.92
CA SER A 373 8.58 9.03 -30.51
C SER A 373 8.51 8.27 -31.84
N ILE A 374 7.68 7.22 -31.91
CA ILE A 374 7.46 6.46 -33.15
C ILE A 374 6.76 7.33 -34.20
N ASP A 375 5.74 8.09 -33.81
CA ASP A 375 5.06 9.04 -34.69
C ASP A 375 6.02 10.09 -35.27
N TRP A 376 6.91 10.62 -34.44
CA TRP A 376 7.95 11.56 -34.87
C TRP A 376 8.87 10.93 -35.92
N LEU A 377 9.36 9.70 -35.69
CA LEU A 377 10.23 9.01 -36.64
C LEU A 377 9.53 8.74 -37.97
N VAL A 378 8.26 8.33 -37.93
CA VAL A 378 7.47 8.08 -39.15
C VAL A 378 7.23 9.38 -39.92
N THR A 379 6.86 10.47 -39.23
CA THR A 379 6.60 11.78 -39.84
C THR A 379 7.86 12.40 -40.45
N ASN A 380 9.05 12.02 -39.95
CA ASN A 380 10.34 12.45 -40.50
C ASN A 380 10.91 11.45 -41.53
N ASP A 381 10.11 10.52 -42.06
CA ASP A 381 10.50 9.51 -43.04
C ASP A 381 11.67 8.60 -42.58
N MET A 382 11.89 8.47 -41.26
CA MET A 382 12.95 7.65 -40.67
C MET A 382 12.50 6.23 -40.32
N LEU A 383 11.19 6.00 -40.24
CA LEU A 383 10.58 4.72 -39.89
C LEU A 383 9.28 4.52 -40.67
N ASN A 384 8.88 3.26 -40.86
CA ASN A 384 7.58 2.90 -41.43
C ASN A 384 6.86 1.93 -40.48
N PHE A 385 5.55 2.09 -40.29
CA PHE A 385 4.74 1.21 -39.45
C PHE A 385 4.78 -0.27 -39.88
N SER A 386 4.91 -0.55 -41.18
CA SER A 386 5.01 -1.90 -41.72
C SER A 386 6.44 -2.45 -41.73
N ALA A 387 7.44 -1.70 -41.24
CA ALA A 387 8.81 -2.17 -41.21
C ALA A 387 8.96 -3.37 -40.25
N PRO A 388 9.57 -4.49 -40.70
CA PRO A 388 9.88 -5.62 -39.84
C PRO A 388 10.90 -5.25 -38.76
N VAL A 389 10.54 -5.42 -37.49
CA VAL A 389 11.28 -4.83 -36.36
C VAL A 389 12.61 -5.54 -36.14
N TYR A 390 12.64 -6.88 -36.22
CA TYR A 390 13.88 -7.61 -35.99
C TYR A 390 14.91 -7.41 -37.12
N ASP A 391 14.46 -7.13 -38.35
CA ASP A 391 15.34 -6.73 -39.44
C ASP A 391 16.02 -5.38 -39.16
N LEU A 392 15.27 -4.40 -38.66
CA LEU A 392 15.82 -3.09 -38.26
C LEU A 392 16.90 -3.21 -37.18
N LEU A 393 16.75 -4.20 -36.30
CA LEU A 393 17.63 -4.44 -35.16
C LEU A 393 18.74 -5.46 -35.45
N GLY A 394 18.74 -6.09 -36.63
CA GLY A 394 19.73 -7.09 -37.02
C GLY A 394 19.61 -8.43 -36.27
N TYR A 395 18.45 -8.76 -35.71
CA TYR A 395 18.19 -10.02 -35.02
C TYR A 395 17.63 -11.09 -35.97
N LYS A 396 17.89 -12.35 -35.64
CA LYS A 396 17.31 -13.52 -36.32
C LYS A 396 16.59 -14.39 -35.28
N PRO A 397 15.28 -14.17 -35.05
CA PRO A 397 14.49 -14.95 -34.11
C PRO A 397 14.50 -16.45 -34.39
N ALA A 398 14.43 -17.24 -33.32
CA ALA A 398 14.36 -18.70 -33.40
C ALA A 398 13.04 -19.19 -34.01
N ASP A 399 11.94 -18.48 -33.73
CA ASP A 399 10.65 -18.69 -34.39
C ASP A 399 10.57 -17.82 -35.66
N SER A 400 10.44 -18.46 -36.81
CA SER A 400 10.45 -17.76 -38.10
C SER A 400 9.31 -16.75 -38.24
N ARG A 401 8.16 -16.96 -37.56
CA ARG A 401 7.02 -16.03 -37.58
C ARG A 401 7.37 -14.68 -36.98
N ALA A 402 8.34 -14.62 -36.06
CA ALA A 402 8.74 -13.36 -35.46
C ALA A 402 9.41 -12.41 -36.46
N ASN A 403 9.93 -12.89 -37.60
CA ASN A 403 10.42 -12.01 -38.66
C ASN A 403 9.30 -11.16 -39.29
N ASP A 404 8.03 -11.57 -39.16
CA ASP A 404 6.87 -10.84 -39.68
C ASP A 404 6.34 -9.77 -38.70
N ILE A 405 6.98 -9.62 -37.53
CA ILE A 405 6.59 -8.61 -36.53
C ILE A 405 6.97 -7.22 -37.04
N THR A 406 5.97 -6.37 -37.24
CA THR A 406 6.14 -4.99 -37.69
C THR A 406 6.09 -4.00 -36.53
N VAL A 407 6.48 -2.74 -36.79
CA VAL A 407 6.32 -1.64 -35.83
C VAL A 407 4.85 -1.50 -35.40
N GLN A 408 3.91 -1.61 -36.35
CA GLN A 408 2.47 -1.57 -36.08
C GLN A 408 2.03 -2.71 -35.14
N HIS A 409 2.53 -3.93 -35.35
CA HIS A 409 2.19 -5.06 -34.48
C HIS A 409 2.61 -4.81 -33.02
N LEU A 410 3.72 -4.11 -32.78
CA LEU A 410 4.15 -3.76 -31.43
C LEU A 410 3.28 -2.66 -30.80
N LEU A 411 2.87 -1.67 -31.58
CA LEU A 411 1.98 -0.59 -31.13
C LEU A 411 0.57 -1.12 -30.78
N ASP A 412 0.07 -2.07 -31.56
CA ASP A 412 -1.30 -2.63 -31.41
C ASP A 412 -1.36 -3.83 -30.47
N HIS A 413 -0.24 -4.22 -29.87
CA HIS A 413 -0.12 -5.41 -29.04
C HIS A 413 -0.54 -6.71 -29.78
N THR A 414 -0.26 -6.80 -31.08
CA THR A 414 -0.58 -7.97 -31.93
C THR A 414 0.65 -8.77 -32.36
N ALA A 415 1.81 -8.50 -31.75
CA ALA A 415 3.11 -9.08 -32.13
C ALA A 415 3.33 -10.56 -31.77
N GLY A 416 2.34 -11.26 -31.20
CA GLY A 416 2.49 -12.68 -30.85
C GLY A 416 2.99 -12.96 -29.43
N TYR A 417 3.01 -11.95 -28.55
CA TYR A 417 3.43 -12.08 -27.15
C TYR A 417 2.23 -11.96 -26.21
N ASP A 418 1.96 -12.99 -25.42
CA ASP A 418 0.91 -12.98 -24.40
C ASP A 418 1.50 -13.23 -23.01
N ARG A 419 1.52 -12.18 -22.18
CA ARG A 419 2.05 -12.26 -20.82
C ARG A 419 1.31 -13.24 -19.91
N SER A 420 0.08 -13.63 -20.24
CA SER A 420 -0.69 -14.62 -19.49
C SER A 420 -0.31 -16.06 -19.85
N MET A 421 0.36 -16.27 -20.99
CA MET A 421 0.82 -17.58 -21.44
C MET A 421 2.29 -17.83 -21.12
N SER A 422 3.17 -16.88 -21.47
CA SER A 422 4.62 -17.07 -21.42
C SER A 422 5.33 -16.16 -20.38
N GLY A 423 4.55 -15.39 -19.62
CA GLY A 423 5.05 -14.44 -18.62
C GLY A 423 5.39 -13.06 -19.21
N ASP A 424 5.58 -12.07 -18.35
CA ASP A 424 5.93 -10.71 -18.75
C ASP A 424 7.44 -10.45 -18.54
N PRO A 425 8.27 -10.42 -19.60
CA PRO A 425 9.71 -10.28 -19.43
C PRO A 425 10.11 -8.93 -18.82
N SER A 426 9.22 -7.93 -18.82
CA SER A 426 9.45 -6.64 -18.15
C SER A 426 9.47 -6.72 -16.62
N PHE A 427 9.04 -7.86 -16.04
CA PHE A 427 9.07 -8.15 -14.61
C PHE A 427 9.90 -9.40 -14.27
N MET A 428 10.68 -9.90 -15.22
CA MET A 428 11.48 -11.12 -15.07
C MET A 428 12.99 -10.83 -15.16
N PHE A 429 13.42 -9.61 -14.87
CA PHE A 429 14.82 -9.20 -15.05
C PHE A 429 15.78 -10.07 -14.25
N ARG A 430 15.37 -10.47 -13.05
CA ARG A 430 16.18 -11.32 -12.18
C ARG A 430 16.36 -12.71 -12.76
N GLU A 431 15.27 -13.36 -13.16
CA GLU A 431 15.25 -14.69 -13.78
C GLU A 431 16.05 -14.69 -15.08
N ILE A 432 15.85 -13.66 -15.91
CA ILE A 432 16.59 -13.47 -17.15
C ILE A 432 18.09 -13.37 -16.83
N ALA A 433 18.50 -12.48 -15.93
CA ALA A 433 19.90 -12.32 -15.54
C ALA A 433 20.55 -13.62 -15.03
N GLN A 434 19.81 -14.43 -14.28
CA GLN A 434 20.28 -15.73 -13.79
C GLN A 434 20.38 -16.79 -14.88
N SER A 435 19.54 -16.70 -15.91
CA SER A 435 19.58 -17.62 -17.05
C SER A 435 20.80 -17.37 -17.97
N LEU A 436 21.30 -16.14 -18.03
CA LEU A 436 22.44 -15.74 -18.85
C LEU A 436 23.75 -16.49 -18.48
N PRO A 437 24.76 -16.51 -19.37
CA PRO A 437 26.09 -17.06 -19.05
C PRO A 437 26.75 -16.40 -17.83
N THR A 438 26.41 -15.15 -17.52
CA THR A 438 26.90 -14.41 -16.35
C THR A 438 26.29 -14.87 -15.03
N LYS A 439 25.25 -15.73 -15.06
CA LYS A 439 24.60 -16.32 -13.87
C LYS A 439 24.24 -15.28 -12.80
N GLY A 440 23.67 -14.16 -13.23
CA GLY A 440 23.20 -13.09 -12.35
C GLY A 440 24.29 -12.24 -11.69
N THR A 441 25.54 -12.32 -12.13
CA THR A 441 26.63 -11.45 -11.61
C THR A 441 26.45 -9.97 -11.97
N LYS A 442 25.52 -9.65 -12.87
CA LYS A 442 25.08 -8.30 -13.22
C LYS A 442 23.57 -8.31 -13.47
N ALA A 443 22.92 -7.16 -13.32
CA ALA A 443 21.54 -6.97 -13.75
C ALA A 443 21.39 -7.23 -15.25
N ALA A 444 20.21 -7.72 -15.66
CA ALA A 444 19.86 -7.82 -17.08
C ALA A 444 19.56 -6.41 -17.64
N THR A 445 20.03 -6.16 -18.85
CA THR A 445 19.71 -4.96 -19.63
C THR A 445 18.53 -5.24 -20.57
N LEU A 446 17.94 -4.19 -21.15
CA LEU A 446 16.93 -4.33 -22.21
C LEU A 446 17.44 -5.21 -23.36
N ARG A 447 18.72 -5.09 -23.72
CA ARG A 447 19.32 -5.95 -24.74
C ARG A 447 19.32 -7.42 -24.32
N ASP A 448 19.68 -7.72 -23.07
CA ASP A 448 19.65 -9.09 -22.56
C ASP A 448 18.22 -9.67 -22.59
N VAL A 449 17.21 -8.84 -22.29
CA VAL A 449 15.78 -9.21 -22.40
C VAL A 449 15.39 -9.50 -23.86
N ILE A 450 15.80 -8.66 -24.81
CA ILE A 450 15.53 -8.87 -26.24
C ILE A 450 16.17 -10.19 -26.70
N GLU A 451 17.44 -10.42 -26.38
CA GLU A 451 18.15 -11.64 -26.74
C GLU A 451 17.52 -12.90 -26.10
N TYR A 452 17.02 -12.78 -24.87
CA TYR A 452 16.24 -13.82 -24.22
C TYR A 452 14.95 -14.14 -24.99
N MET A 453 14.19 -13.12 -25.40
CA MET A 453 12.90 -13.29 -26.09
C MET A 453 13.05 -13.76 -27.54
N VAL A 454 14.09 -13.32 -28.25
CA VAL A 454 14.42 -13.75 -29.63
C VAL A 454 14.67 -15.26 -29.71
N ALA A 455 15.09 -15.89 -28.61
CA ALA A 455 15.29 -17.33 -28.50
C ALA A 455 14.03 -18.14 -28.16
N LYS A 456 12.87 -17.49 -27.96
CA LYS A 456 11.61 -18.12 -27.56
C LYS A 456 10.61 -18.20 -28.72
N PRO A 457 9.71 -19.19 -28.73
CA PRO A 457 8.58 -19.22 -29.66
C PRO A 457 7.58 -18.10 -29.35
N LEU A 458 6.83 -17.66 -30.36
CA LEU A 458 5.67 -16.80 -30.16
C LEU A 458 4.48 -17.61 -29.62
N ASP A 459 3.66 -16.97 -28.79
CA ASP A 459 2.43 -17.56 -28.26
C ASP A 459 1.37 -17.70 -29.35
N PHE A 460 1.34 -16.76 -30.30
CA PHE A 460 0.46 -16.76 -31.46
C PHE A 460 1.12 -16.08 -32.66
N THR A 461 0.54 -16.23 -33.86
CA THR A 461 1.08 -15.64 -35.09
C THR A 461 0.84 -14.11 -35.09
N PRO A 462 1.82 -13.27 -35.45
CA PRO A 462 1.65 -11.83 -35.47
C PRO A 462 0.45 -11.39 -36.33
N GLY A 463 -0.39 -10.51 -35.78
CA GLY A 463 -1.58 -9.99 -36.45
C GLY A 463 -2.87 -10.80 -36.23
N ASP A 464 -2.79 -12.06 -35.80
CA ASP A 464 -4.00 -12.90 -35.62
C ASP A 464 -4.86 -12.46 -34.42
N TYR A 465 -4.23 -11.98 -33.35
CA TYR A 465 -4.89 -11.59 -32.08
C TYR A 465 -4.19 -10.38 -31.44
N SER A 466 -4.86 -9.72 -30.49
CA SER A 466 -4.26 -8.68 -29.64
C SER A 466 -4.17 -9.18 -28.19
N ALA A 467 -2.97 -9.11 -27.61
CA ALA A 467 -2.69 -9.48 -26.24
C ALA A 467 -1.73 -8.46 -25.62
N TYR A 468 -2.14 -7.81 -24.54
CA TYR A 468 -1.35 -6.75 -23.91
C TYR A 468 0.03 -7.25 -23.49
N SER A 469 1.07 -6.60 -24.03
CA SER A 469 2.46 -6.96 -23.81
C SER A 469 3.31 -5.72 -23.53
N ASN A 470 4.08 -5.76 -22.45
CA ASN A 470 5.06 -4.74 -22.13
C ASN A 470 6.36 -4.89 -22.94
N TYR A 471 6.62 -6.07 -23.50
CA TYR A 471 7.81 -6.32 -24.33
C TYR A 471 7.78 -5.56 -25.65
N GLY A 472 6.60 -5.41 -26.27
CA GLY A 472 6.49 -4.67 -27.53
C GLY A 472 6.98 -3.22 -27.42
N PRO A 473 6.47 -2.44 -26.44
CA PRO A 473 6.96 -1.10 -26.14
C PRO A 473 8.44 -1.05 -25.71
N MET A 474 8.95 -2.06 -24.98
CA MET A 474 10.39 -2.18 -24.70
C MET A 474 11.20 -2.25 -26.00
N LEU A 475 10.80 -3.12 -26.93
CA LEU A 475 11.46 -3.29 -28.23
C LEU A 475 11.40 -2.01 -29.08
N LEU A 476 10.26 -1.32 -29.10
CA LEU A 476 10.12 -0.03 -29.80
C LEU A 476 11.05 1.06 -29.24
N SER A 477 11.27 1.13 -27.92
CA SER A 477 12.21 2.09 -27.34
C SER A 477 13.67 1.81 -27.78
N TYR A 478 14.00 0.53 -27.98
CA TYR A 478 15.28 0.12 -28.55
C TYR A 478 15.37 0.46 -30.05
N VAL A 479 14.29 0.33 -30.81
CA VAL A 479 14.21 0.78 -32.22
C VAL A 479 14.50 2.27 -32.34
N VAL A 480 13.91 3.12 -31.48
CA VAL A 480 14.19 4.57 -31.46
C VAL A 480 15.69 4.82 -31.27
N THR A 481 16.30 4.16 -30.29
CA THR A 481 17.73 4.28 -30.01
C THR A 481 18.59 3.81 -31.21
N ASN A 482 18.22 2.68 -31.82
CA ASN A 482 18.96 2.09 -32.93
C ASN A 482 18.92 2.94 -34.20
N ILE A 483 17.76 3.50 -34.55
CA ILE A 483 17.59 4.33 -35.76
C ILE A 483 18.29 5.69 -35.60
N THR A 484 18.19 6.29 -34.42
CA THR A 484 18.67 7.66 -34.19
C THR A 484 20.13 7.72 -33.73
N GLY A 485 20.66 6.65 -33.15
CA GLY A 485 21.97 6.63 -32.49
C GLY A 485 22.00 7.43 -31.18
N VAL A 486 20.84 7.85 -30.67
CA VAL A 486 20.69 8.66 -29.45
C VAL A 486 19.99 7.82 -28.38
N PRO A 487 20.44 7.82 -27.11
CA PRO A 487 19.72 7.15 -26.03
C PRO A 487 18.25 7.59 -25.95
N TYR A 488 17.33 6.65 -25.72
CA TYR A 488 15.89 6.92 -25.75
C TYR A 488 15.45 8.10 -24.84
N LEU A 489 15.99 8.21 -23.62
CA LEU A 489 15.65 9.31 -22.71
C LEU A 489 16.13 10.67 -23.25
N ASP A 490 17.32 10.72 -23.84
CA ASP A 490 17.85 11.94 -24.48
C ASP A 490 17.03 12.31 -25.72
N PHE A 491 16.54 11.31 -26.47
CA PHE A 491 15.66 11.52 -27.60
C PHE A 491 14.32 12.13 -27.18
N LEU A 492 13.72 11.62 -26.10
CA LEU A 492 12.48 12.16 -25.54
C LEU A 492 12.63 13.63 -25.16
N GLU A 493 13.64 13.94 -24.33
CA GLU A 493 13.90 15.29 -23.85
C GLU A 493 14.07 16.29 -25.01
N LYS A 494 14.84 15.90 -26.02
CA LYS A 494 15.17 16.79 -27.13
C LYS A 494 14.02 16.99 -28.12
N ASN A 495 13.22 15.95 -28.40
CA ASN A 495 12.33 15.95 -29.56
C ASN A 495 10.83 15.82 -29.22
N ILE A 496 10.48 15.35 -28.02
CA ILE A 496 9.11 14.94 -27.69
C ILE A 496 8.53 15.71 -26.51
N LEU A 497 9.31 15.98 -25.47
CA LEU A 497 8.77 16.49 -24.20
C LEU A 497 8.47 17.99 -24.20
N ASP A 498 9.01 18.76 -25.15
CA ASP A 498 8.79 20.21 -25.27
C ASP A 498 8.95 20.99 -23.94
N GLY A 499 9.98 20.64 -23.17
CA GLY A 499 10.28 21.26 -21.87
C GLY A 499 9.37 20.85 -20.71
N LEU A 500 8.48 19.88 -20.89
CA LEU A 500 7.70 19.28 -19.80
C LEU A 500 8.61 18.50 -18.86
N ASN A 501 8.34 18.60 -17.55
CA ASN A 501 9.10 17.89 -16.52
C ASN A 501 8.68 16.41 -16.46
N VAL A 502 9.22 15.62 -17.38
CA VAL A 502 9.07 14.17 -17.45
C VAL A 502 10.45 13.55 -17.33
N LYS A 503 10.64 12.65 -16.37
CA LYS A 503 11.95 12.03 -16.11
C LYS A 503 11.84 10.53 -15.87
N LEU A 504 12.97 9.84 -15.90
CA LEU A 504 13.02 8.45 -15.47
C LEU A 504 12.81 8.35 -13.95
N TYR A 505 11.98 7.40 -13.51
CA TYR A 505 11.97 6.94 -12.12
C TYR A 505 13.02 5.84 -11.97
N GLU A 506 14.13 6.12 -11.30
CA GLU A 506 15.22 5.15 -11.11
C GLU A 506 14.77 3.94 -10.28
N THR A 507 15.38 2.77 -10.46
CA THR A 507 14.97 1.56 -9.69
C THR A 507 15.47 1.63 -8.25
N ALA A 508 16.66 2.19 -8.02
CA ALA A 508 17.32 2.08 -6.73
C ALA A 508 16.66 2.97 -5.65
N ALA A 509 16.19 2.37 -4.55
CA ALA A 509 15.57 3.06 -3.42
C ALA A 509 16.40 4.23 -2.87
N SER A 510 17.73 4.15 -2.94
CA SER A 510 18.64 5.22 -2.48
C SER A 510 18.46 6.55 -3.23
N LYS A 511 17.95 6.51 -4.47
CA LYS A 511 17.68 7.69 -5.29
C LYS A 511 16.42 8.46 -4.87
N HIS A 512 15.58 7.86 -4.03
CA HIS A 512 14.27 8.39 -3.63
C HIS A 512 14.21 8.81 -2.16
N THR A 513 15.36 8.89 -1.49
CA THR A 513 15.44 9.25 -0.06
C THR A 513 14.94 10.67 0.23
N GLU A 514 15.16 11.59 -0.71
CA GLU A 514 14.75 13.00 -0.65
C GLU A 514 13.50 13.31 -1.48
N ASP A 515 12.89 12.31 -2.12
CA ASP A 515 11.69 12.54 -2.91
C ASP A 515 10.54 13.00 -2.01
N ARG A 516 9.81 14.01 -2.49
CA ARG A 516 8.62 14.55 -1.83
C ARG A 516 7.44 13.60 -1.93
N ILE A 517 7.35 12.89 -3.06
CA ILE A 517 6.32 11.88 -3.33
C ILE A 517 6.90 10.50 -3.08
N VAL A 518 6.29 9.76 -2.17
CA VAL A 518 6.70 8.39 -1.86
C VAL A 518 5.74 7.44 -2.56
N GLN A 519 6.26 6.63 -3.49
CA GLN A 519 5.49 5.57 -4.12
C GLN A 519 5.25 4.46 -3.08
N GLU A 520 4.01 4.32 -2.60
CA GLU A 520 3.64 3.47 -1.46
C GLU A 520 3.15 2.09 -1.92
N SER A 521 3.80 1.03 -1.40
CA SER A 521 3.38 -0.35 -1.60
C SER A 521 3.67 -1.19 -0.36
N LYS A 522 2.76 -2.09 0.01
CA LYS A 522 3.02 -3.11 1.03
C LYS A 522 3.95 -4.21 0.56
N ASN A 523 4.09 -4.39 -0.75
CA ASN A 523 4.80 -5.52 -1.32
C ASN A 523 6.31 -5.28 -1.39
N THR A 524 7.06 -6.34 -1.13
CA THR A 524 8.50 -6.44 -1.38
C THR A 524 8.77 -7.66 -2.24
N GLY A 525 9.84 -7.64 -3.02
CA GLY A 525 10.24 -8.79 -3.83
C GLY A 525 11.75 -8.81 -4.07
N GLN A 526 12.22 -9.86 -4.73
CA GLN A 526 13.65 -10.07 -4.93
C GLN A 526 14.24 -8.98 -5.82
N ASP A 527 15.38 -8.44 -5.40
CA ASP A 527 16.07 -7.36 -6.12
C ASP A 527 16.57 -7.82 -7.52
N PRO A 528 16.04 -7.25 -8.62
CA PRO A 528 16.48 -7.57 -9.98
C PRO A 528 17.81 -6.91 -10.35
N VAL A 529 18.25 -5.88 -9.63
CA VAL A 529 19.53 -5.17 -9.84
C VAL A 529 20.70 -5.96 -9.25
N HIS A 530 20.43 -6.76 -8.21
CA HIS A 530 21.39 -7.68 -7.60
C HIS A 530 20.90 -9.14 -7.67
N PRO A 531 20.91 -9.80 -8.84
CA PRO A 531 20.20 -11.06 -9.05
C PRO A 531 20.68 -12.26 -8.24
N GLN A 532 21.84 -12.18 -7.61
CA GLN A 532 22.35 -13.23 -6.72
C GLN A 532 21.95 -13.00 -5.26
N SER A 533 21.46 -11.80 -4.92
CA SER A 533 20.98 -11.48 -3.60
C SER A 533 19.62 -12.14 -3.33
N ALA A 534 19.42 -12.57 -2.08
CA ALA A 534 18.11 -12.95 -1.55
C ALA A 534 17.37 -11.76 -0.91
N LYS A 535 18.00 -10.58 -0.90
CA LYS A 535 17.41 -9.36 -0.35
C LYS A 535 16.11 -9.04 -1.06
N LEU A 536 15.11 -8.72 -0.25
CA LEU A 536 13.86 -8.15 -0.74
C LEU A 536 13.94 -6.63 -0.68
N VAL A 537 13.43 -5.99 -1.73
CA VAL A 537 13.34 -4.54 -1.86
C VAL A 537 11.89 -4.12 -2.09
N PRO A 538 11.50 -2.86 -1.80
CA PRO A 538 10.15 -2.38 -2.04
C PRO A 538 9.73 -2.56 -3.50
N GLY A 539 8.47 -2.92 -3.73
CA GLY A 539 7.92 -3.12 -5.07
C GLY A 539 8.25 -2.01 -6.08
N PRO A 540 8.04 -0.71 -5.75
CA PRO A 540 8.33 0.40 -6.66
C PRO A 540 9.83 0.54 -6.99
N HIS A 541 10.70 -0.01 -6.14
CA HIS A 541 12.16 0.03 -6.24
C HIS A 541 12.74 -1.29 -6.76
N GLY A 542 12.01 -1.97 -7.65
CA GLY A 542 12.42 -3.20 -8.31
C GLY A 542 11.87 -4.48 -7.68
N GLY A 543 11.22 -4.41 -6.51
CA GLY A 543 10.61 -5.59 -5.88
C GLY A 543 9.43 -6.17 -6.68
N ASP A 544 8.94 -5.43 -7.68
CA ASP A 544 7.99 -5.92 -8.68
C ASP A 544 8.65 -6.73 -9.83
N GLY A 545 9.98 -6.87 -9.81
CA GLY A 545 10.78 -7.59 -10.80
C GLY A 545 11.24 -6.74 -12.00
N GLY A 546 10.82 -5.48 -12.09
CA GLY A 546 11.14 -4.59 -13.21
C GLY A 546 12.28 -3.63 -12.91
N VAL A 547 13.25 -3.55 -13.83
CA VAL A 547 14.30 -2.51 -13.83
C VAL A 547 13.79 -1.32 -14.64
N LYS A 548 13.47 -0.21 -13.96
CA LYS A 548 12.76 0.95 -14.50
C LYS A 548 13.54 1.65 -15.60
N GLU A 549 14.87 1.73 -15.48
CA GLU A 549 15.81 2.22 -16.49
C GLU A 549 15.60 1.51 -17.84
N GLU A 550 15.44 0.19 -17.81
CA GLU A 550 15.28 -0.69 -18.98
C GLU A 550 13.82 -0.76 -19.48
N CYS A 551 12.91 -0.09 -18.77
CA CYS A 551 11.47 -0.06 -19.01
C CYS A 551 10.93 1.36 -19.23
N ALA A 552 11.80 2.33 -19.55
CA ALA A 552 11.42 3.73 -19.80
C ALA A 552 10.32 3.88 -20.86
N GLY A 553 10.40 3.16 -21.98
CA GLY A 553 9.38 3.18 -23.03
C GLY A 553 8.05 2.52 -22.64
N THR A 554 8.02 1.80 -21.52
CA THR A 554 6.90 0.95 -21.12
C THR A 554 6.20 1.47 -19.87
N PHE A 555 6.92 1.66 -18.77
CA PHE A 555 6.33 2.06 -17.49
C PHE A 555 7.26 2.82 -16.53
N GLY A 556 8.51 3.10 -16.92
CA GLY A 556 9.53 3.68 -16.04
C GLY A 556 9.55 5.20 -15.94
N MET A 557 8.64 5.93 -16.61
CA MET A 557 8.64 7.40 -16.59
C MET A 557 7.88 7.95 -15.38
N ALA A 558 8.24 9.16 -14.95
CA ALA A 558 7.60 9.94 -13.89
C ALA A 558 7.30 11.37 -14.36
N ALA A 559 6.12 11.90 -14.00
CA ALA A 559 5.73 13.29 -14.28
C ALA A 559 4.59 13.75 -13.35
N SER A 560 4.29 15.05 -13.36
CA SER A 560 3.10 15.60 -12.70
C SER A 560 1.84 15.43 -13.56
N ALA A 561 0.66 15.40 -12.93
CA ALA A 561 -0.62 15.37 -13.67
C ALA A 561 -0.74 16.55 -14.66
N SER A 562 -0.25 17.74 -14.28
CA SER A 562 -0.23 18.91 -15.17
C SER A 562 0.60 18.67 -16.44
N SER A 563 1.78 18.07 -16.30
CA SER A 563 2.64 17.75 -17.44
C SER A 563 1.98 16.75 -18.37
N LEU A 564 1.28 15.75 -17.81
CA LEU A 564 0.53 14.77 -18.60
C LEU A 564 -0.62 15.42 -19.38
N ALA A 565 -1.45 16.24 -18.72
CA ALA A 565 -2.57 16.92 -19.35
C ALA A 565 -2.12 17.85 -20.49
N LYS A 566 -0.99 18.57 -20.31
CA LYS A 566 -0.37 19.37 -21.37
C LYS A 566 0.11 18.50 -22.54
N PHE A 567 0.78 17.38 -22.23
CA PHE A 567 1.34 16.49 -23.25
C PHE A 567 0.26 15.92 -24.17
N ILE A 568 -0.83 15.41 -23.62
CA ILE A 568 -1.93 14.88 -24.43
C ILE A 568 -2.74 15.98 -25.14
N GLY A 569 -2.48 17.26 -24.84
CA GLY A 569 -2.98 18.42 -25.59
C GLY A 569 -2.36 18.57 -26.98
N SER A 570 -1.24 17.91 -27.28
CA SER A 570 -0.63 17.88 -28.61
C SER A 570 -0.41 16.47 -29.16
N HIS A 571 -0.44 15.45 -28.30
CA HIS A 571 -0.17 14.05 -28.66
C HIS A 571 -1.34 13.13 -28.32
N ALA A 572 -1.46 12.01 -29.03
CA ALA A 572 -2.46 11.01 -28.72
C ALA A 572 -2.20 10.35 -27.35
N ALA A 573 -3.21 10.31 -26.47
CA ALA A 573 -3.16 9.52 -25.24
C ALA A 573 -3.06 8.01 -25.53
N TRP A 574 -3.74 7.56 -26.60
CA TRP A 574 -3.75 6.19 -27.10
C TRP A 574 -3.46 6.16 -28.61
N GLY A 575 -2.71 5.17 -29.08
CA GLY A 575 -2.25 5.13 -30.48
C GLY A 575 -1.10 6.09 -30.75
N THR A 576 -0.88 6.44 -32.02
CA THR A 576 0.15 7.40 -32.49
C THR A 576 -0.51 8.61 -33.14
N GLY A 577 0.25 9.68 -33.34
CA GLY A 577 -0.21 10.92 -33.96
C GLY A 577 -0.43 12.07 -32.97
N GLY A 578 -0.98 13.16 -33.51
CA GLY A 578 -1.36 14.33 -32.72
C GLY A 578 -2.53 14.06 -31.77
N ARG A 579 -2.95 15.10 -31.05
CA ARG A 579 -4.09 15.05 -30.12
C ARG A 579 -5.31 14.37 -30.74
N ALA A 580 -5.81 13.34 -30.07
CA ALA A 580 -7.01 12.61 -30.44
C ALA A 580 -7.77 12.15 -29.20
N SER A 581 -9.10 12.04 -29.29
CA SER A 581 -9.89 11.51 -28.18
C SER A 581 -9.45 10.08 -27.85
N GLY A 582 -9.24 9.81 -26.57
CA GLY A 582 -8.74 8.53 -26.09
C GLY A 582 -8.19 8.66 -24.70
N SER A 583 -7.93 7.51 -24.07
CA SER A 583 -7.42 7.46 -22.71
C SER A 583 -6.37 6.39 -22.55
N ARG A 584 -5.56 6.52 -21.49
CA ARG A 584 -4.56 5.54 -21.11
C ARG A 584 -4.50 5.41 -19.60
N ASP A 585 -4.42 4.16 -19.17
CA ASP A 585 -4.32 3.76 -17.77
C ASP A 585 -2.94 3.14 -17.49
N GLY A 586 -2.31 3.58 -16.41
CA GLY A 586 -1.09 3.03 -15.87
C GLY A 586 -1.28 2.52 -14.45
N SER A 587 -0.93 1.25 -14.21
CA SER A 587 -0.88 0.66 -12.87
C SER A 587 0.43 -0.08 -12.66
N LEU A 588 1.12 0.18 -11.55
CA LEU A 588 2.35 -0.48 -11.13
C LEU A 588 2.46 -0.47 -9.61
N SER A 589 3.29 -1.32 -9.00
CA SER A 589 3.55 -1.22 -7.56
C SER A 589 3.95 0.22 -7.20
N GLY A 590 3.24 0.80 -6.22
CA GLY A 590 3.44 2.18 -5.79
C GLY A 590 2.87 3.27 -6.69
N ALA A 591 2.17 2.95 -7.78
CA ALA A 591 1.74 3.97 -8.73
C ALA A 591 0.44 3.66 -9.47
N ARG A 592 -0.39 4.69 -9.63
CA ARG A 592 -1.52 4.70 -10.55
C ARG A 592 -1.54 6.03 -11.29
N ALA A 593 -1.69 5.99 -12.61
CA ALA A 593 -1.83 7.19 -13.42
C ALA A 593 -2.92 6.97 -14.49
N TYR A 594 -3.62 8.04 -14.83
CA TYR A 594 -4.64 8.02 -15.87
C TYR A 594 -4.61 9.33 -16.65
N VAL A 595 -4.81 9.25 -17.95
CA VAL A 595 -4.93 10.42 -18.85
C VAL A 595 -6.09 10.20 -19.81
N GLU A 596 -6.77 11.27 -20.17
CA GLU A 596 -7.83 11.24 -21.17
C GLU A 596 -7.96 12.56 -21.91
N SER A 597 -8.03 12.46 -23.24
CA SER A 597 -8.46 13.52 -24.13
C SER A 597 -9.92 13.27 -24.54
N ARG A 598 -10.79 14.26 -24.33
CA ARG A 598 -12.22 14.20 -24.67
C ARG A 598 -12.72 15.56 -25.14
N GLY A 599 -13.19 15.64 -26.38
CA GLY A 599 -13.58 16.93 -26.97
C GLY A 599 -12.35 17.84 -27.06
N THR A 600 -12.40 19.04 -26.48
CA THR A 600 -11.26 19.97 -26.37
C THR A 600 -10.51 19.87 -25.04
N ILE A 601 -10.97 19.00 -24.14
CA ILE A 601 -10.46 18.87 -22.77
C ILE A 601 -9.46 17.72 -22.71
N ASP A 602 -8.36 17.95 -22.00
CA ASP A 602 -7.33 16.99 -21.71
C ASP A 602 -7.12 16.95 -20.20
N TRP A 603 -7.17 15.77 -19.57
CA TRP A 603 -7.03 15.70 -18.12
C TRP A 603 -6.22 14.49 -17.68
N ALA A 604 -5.67 14.59 -16.47
CA ALA A 604 -4.83 13.58 -15.88
C ALA A 604 -5.05 13.43 -14.38
N LEU A 605 -4.82 12.22 -13.89
CA LEU A 605 -4.85 11.84 -12.47
C LEU A 605 -3.60 11.02 -12.16
N THR A 606 -2.89 11.36 -11.09
CA THR A 606 -1.78 10.56 -10.54
C THR A 606 -2.01 10.27 -9.07
N LEU A 607 -1.75 9.03 -8.65
CA LEU A 607 -1.82 8.56 -7.26
C LEU A 607 -0.50 7.89 -6.90
N ASN A 608 -0.02 8.08 -5.67
CA ASN A 608 1.21 7.46 -5.16
C ASN A 608 1.05 5.98 -4.75
N THR A 609 -0.05 5.34 -5.12
CA THR A 609 -0.26 3.91 -4.90
C THR A 609 -1.37 3.38 -5.81
N ARG A 610 -1.36 2.07 -6.03
CA ARG A 610 -2.47 1.30 -6.65
C ARG A 610 -3.18 0.38 -5.64
N GLU A 611 -2.76 0.40 -4.39
CA GLU A 611 -3.24 -0.51 -3.36
C GLU A 611 -4.42 0.14 -2.64
N TYR A 612 -5.56 0.21 -3.31
CA TYR A 612 -6.84 0.68 -2.78
C TYR A 612 -7.82 -0.51 -2.61
N VAL A 613 -9.02 -0.27 -2.05
CA VAL A 613 -9.94 -1.35 -1.65
C VAL A 613 -10.34 -2.27 -2.82
N SER A 614 -10.55 -1.73 -4.01
CA SER A 614 -10.77 -2.52 -5.23
C SER A 614 -10.56 -1.71 -6.51
N GLU A 615 -10.34 -2.38 -7.66
CA GLU A 615 -10.29 -1.70 -8.97
C GLU A 615 -11.61 -0.98 -9.31
N THR A 616 -12.75 -1.47 -8.81
CA THR A 616 -14.05 -0.79 -8.96
C THR A 616 -14.04 0.59 -8.32
N GLU A 617 -13.38 0.80 -7.18
CA GLU A 617 -13.28 2.14 -6.57
C GLU A 617 -12.56 3.13 -7.48
N PHE A 618 -11.50 2.68 -8.16
CA PHE A 618 -10.79 3.54 -9.10
C PHE A 618 -11.59 3.76 -10.38
N ASP A 619 -12.25 2.73 -10.90
CA ASP A 619 -13.14 2.85 -12.04
C ASP A 619 -14.26 3.85 -11.77
N ASP A 620 -14.87 3.80 -10.59
CA ASP A 620 -15.90 4.76 -10.19
C ASP A 620 -15.35 6.19 -10.10
N LEU A 621 -14.13 6.36 -9.58
CA LEU A 621 -13.46 7.65 -9.57
C LEU A 621 -13.27 8.22 -10.97
N ARG A 622 -12.65 7.48 -11.89
CA ARG A 622 -12.30 8.02 -13.20
C ARG A 622 -13.50 8.16 -14.15
N TRP A 623 -14.44 7.22 -14.14
CA TRP A 623 -15.52 7.18 -15.12
C TRP A 623 -16.74 7.97 -14.68
N TRP A 624 -17.11 7.86 -13.41
CA TRP A 624 -18.33 8.46 -12.90
C TRP A 624 -18.01 9.77 -12.17
N TYR A 625 -17.22 9.74 -11.11
CA TYR A 625 -17.05 10.96 -10.29
C TYR A 625 -16.31 12.07 -11.02
N LEU A 626 -15.10 11.80 -11.56
CA LEU A 626 -14.34 12.80 -12.31
C LEU A 626 -14.92 13.01 -13.72
N GLY A 627 -15.43 11.95 -14.35
CA GLY A 627 -16.09 12.02 -15.65
C GLY A 627 -17.32 12.94 -15.64
N ASP A 628 -18.18 12.81 -14.63
CA ASP A 628 -19.37 13.64 -14.42
C ASP A 628 -18.99 15.04 -13.94
N PHE A 629 -17.96 15.19 -13.11
CA PHE A 629 -17.43 16.52 -12.73
C PHE A 629 -17.11 17.35 -13.98
N LEU A 630 -16.35 16.79 -14.93
CA LEU A 630 -16.00 17.47 -16.18
C LEU A 630 -17.21 17.72 -17.10
N TYR A 631 -18.32 16.99 -16.92
CA TYR A 631 -19.56 17.22 -17.66
C TYR A 631 -20.44 18.31 -17.02
N ASN A 632 -20.51 18.33 -15.69
CA ASN A 632 -21.38 19.21 -14.92
C ASN A 632 -20.82 20.62 -14.73
N PHE A 633 -19.50 20.79 -14.85
CA PHE A 633 -18.83 22.08 -14.76
C PHE A 633 -18.33 22.51 -16.14
N PRO A 634 -19.06 23.39 -16.85
CA PRO A 634 -18.63 23.90 -18.14
C PRO A 634 -17.39 24.81 -18.02
N ILE A 635 -16.56 24.78 -19.05
CA ILE A 635 -15.37 25.64 -19.18
C ILE A 635 -15.82 27.05 -19.57
N ALA A 636 -15.22 28.07 -18.94
CA ALA A 636 -15.44 29.47 -19.31
C ALA A 636 -14.87 29.74 -20.71
N GLY A 637 -15.71 30.27 -21.61
CA GLY A 637 -15.36 30.55 -23.01
C GLY A 637 -14.46 31.76 -23.24
#